data_AF-A0A940X6L1-F1
#
_entry.id   AF-A0A940X6L1-F1
#
_cell.length_a   1.000
_cell.length_b   1.000
_cell.length_c   1.000
_cell.angle_alpha   90.00
_cell.angle_beta   90.00
_cell.angle_gamma   90.00
#
_symmetry.space_group_name_H-M   'P 1'
#
loop_
_entity.id
_entity.type
_entity.pdbx_description
1 polymer ?
#
loop_
_entity_poly.entity_id
_entity_poly.type
_entity_poly.pdbx_seq_one_letter_code
_entity_poly.pdbx_strand_id
1 'polypeptide(L)'
;MEKETYDLYEYARKRIKQKKGLYFHFVLFLLGGLFLFVANRFFDFGNGINQNWCIWGISIWLFIFILHFIKVYITDRFMNKNWEKEQIDRLVGLQQKRIAQLESKTNDITEK
;
A
#
# COMPACT_ATOMS: atom_id res chain seq x y z
N MET A 1 -10.01 -0.44 -30.33
CA MET A 1 -8.55 -0.53 -30.07
C MET A 1 -8.02 0.58 -29.16
N GLU A 2 -7.88 1.84 -29.57
CA GLU A 2 -7.23 2.88 -28.72
C GLU A 2 -8.00 3.19 -27.41
N LYS A 3 -9.33 3.20 -27.48
CA LYS A 3 -10.20 3.40 -26.31
C LYS A 3 -10.13 2.23 -25.30
N GLU A 4 -10.04 1.00 -25.79
CA GLU A 4 -9.95 -0.19 -24.92
C GLU A 4 -8.61 -0.26 -24.19
N THR A 5 -7.51 0.09 -24.86
CA THR A 5 -6.19 0.18 -24.23
C THR A 5 -6.16 1.26 -23.16
N TYR A 6 -6.83 2.39 -23.40
CA TYR A 6 -6.95 3.46 -22.43
C TYR A 6 -7.75 3.03 -21.19
N ASP A 7 -8.88 2.34 -21.38
CA ASP A 7 -9.72 1.87 -20.28
C ASP A 7 -9.02 0.81 -19.42
N LEU A 8 -8.27 -0.10 -20.03
CA LEU A 8 -7.44 -1.09 -19.33
C LEU A 8 -6.35 -0.43 -18.49
N TYR A 9 -5.68 0.59 -19.04
CA TYR A 9 -4.67 1.37 -18.33
C TYR A 9 -5.26 2.14 -17.14
N GLU A 10 -6.38 2.85 -17.34
CA GLU A 10 -7.05 3.61 -16.28
C GLU A 10 -7.54 2.70 -15.15
N TYR A 11 -8.06 1.52 -15.50
CA TYR A 11 -8.40 0.49 -14.51
C TYR A 11 -7.17 0.06 -13.72
N ALA A 12 -6.08 -0.30 -14.40
CA ALA A 12 -4.84 -0.75 -13.77
C ALA A 12 -4.31 0.31 -12.80
N ARG A 13 -4.25 1.57 -13.24
CA ARG A 13 -3.81 2.70 -12.43
C ARG A 13 -4.64 2.88 -11.15
N LYS A 14 -5.97 2.83 -11.25
CA LYS A 14 -6.87 2.92 -10.08
C LYS A 14 -6.59 1.80 -9.07
N ARG A 15 -6.35 0.58 -9.54
CA ARG A 15 -6.03 -0.57 -8.69
C ARG A 15 -4.68 -0.41 -7.98
N ILE A 16 -3.66 0.11 -8.66
CA ILE A 16 -2.36 0.37 -8.04
C ILE A 16 -2.47 1.45 -6.96
N LYS A 17 -3.23 2.52 -7.20
CA LYS A 17 -3.49 3.56 -6.18
C LYS A 17 -4.16 3.00 -4.92
N GLN A 18 -5.12 2.09 -5.07
CA GLN A 18 -5.74 1.40 -3.94
C GLN A 18 -4.74 0.55 -3.15
N LYS A 19 -3.89 -0.22 -3.84
CA LYS A 19 -2.83 -1.02 -3.19
C LYS A 19 -1.84 -0.15 -2.40
N LYS A 20 -1.48 1.03 -2.93
CA LYS A 20 -0.60 1.99 -2.23
C LYS A 20 -1.22 2.47 -0.91
N GLY A 21 -2.51 2.80 -0.92
CA GLY A 21 -3.24 3.19 0.29
C GLY A 21 -3.32 2.07 1.33
N LEU A 22 -3.63 0.84 0.89
CA LEU A 22 -3.69 -0.32 1.77
C LEU A 22 -2.33 -0.63 2.40
N TYR A 23 -1.24 -0.57 1.64
CA TYR A 23 0.11 -0.77 2.16
C TYR A 23 0.47 0.27 3.22
N PHE A 24 0.15 1.55 2.98
CA PHE A 24 0.37 2.60 3.97
C PHE A 24 -0.41 2.31 5.26
N HIS A 25 -1.70 1.96 5.15
CA HIS A 25 -2.51 1.62 6.32
C HIS A 25 -1.98 0.38 7.05
N PHE A 26 -1.53 -0.64 6.32
CA PHE A 26 -0.95 -1.86 6.89
C PHE A 26 0.34 -1.58 7.67
N VAL A 27 1.26 -0.79 7.11
CA VAL A 27 2.50 -0.38 7.77
C VAL A 27 2.20 0.47 9.01
N LEU A 28 1.27 1.42 8.89
CA LEU A 28 0.81 2.24 10.01
C LEU A 28 0.22 1.39 11.13
N PHE A 29 -0.61 0.41 10.80
CA PHE A 29 -1.25 -0.48 11.78
C PHE A 29 -0.23 -1.35 12.51
N LEU A 30 0.72 -1.95 11.79
CA LEU A 30 1.77 -2.77 12.40
C LEU A 30 2.67 -1.95 13.34
N LEU A 31 3.13 -0.78 12.88
CA LEU A 31 3.99 0.09 13.69
C LEU A 31 3.23 0.71 14.86
N GLY A 32 1.98 1.12 14.65
CA GLY A 32 1.11 1.63 15.70
C GLY A 32 0.81 0.58 16.76
N GLY A 33 0.51 -0.65 16.35
CA GLY A 33 0.33 -1.78 17.26
C GLY A 33 1.60 -2.07 18.06
N LEU A 34 2.76 -2.09 17.41
CA LEU A 34 4.05 -2.28 18.09
C LEU A 34 4.35 -1.14 19.06
N PHE A 35 4.10 0.11 18.66
CA PHE A 35 4.27 1.28 19.53
C PHE A 35 3.37 1.21 20.76
N LEU A 36 2.09 0.88 20.58
CA LEU A 36 1.15 0.72 21.69
C LEU A 36 1.54 -0.45 22.61
N PHE A 37 2.05 -1.55 22.05
CA PHE A 37 2.55 -2.68 22.82
C PHE A 37 3.78 -2.31 23.67
N VAL A 38 4.75 -1.61 23.07
CA VAL A 38 5.95 -1.10 23.77
C VAL A 38 5.55 -0.09 24.83
N ALA A 39 4.66 0.85 24.50
CA ALA A 39 4.11 1.82 25.45
C ALA A 39 3.47 1.12 26.64
N ASN A 40 2.62 0.11 26.40
CA ASN A 40 1.97 -0.65 27.46
C ASN A 40 2.95 -1.49 28.31
N ARG A 41 4.04 -1.99 27.71
CA ARG A 41 5.03 -2.84 28.41
C ARG A 41 6.03 -2.05 29.24
N PHE A 42 6.46 -0.89 28.76
CA PHE A 42 7.44 -0.03 29.44
C PHE A 42 6.79 0.93 30.43
N PHE A 43 5.55 1.32 30.20
CA PHE A 43 4.78 2.13 31.13
C PHE A 43 3.83 1.22 31.90
N ASP A 44 4.36 0.48 32.87
CA ASP A 44 3.52 -0.04 33.95
C ASP A 44 2.64 1.12 34.44
N PHE A 45 1.31 0.95 34.42
CA PHE A 45 0.30 1.89 34.91
C PHE A 45 0.39 2.10 36.45
N GLY A 46 1.58 1.95 37.02
CA GLY A 46 1.80 1.59 38.41
C GLY A 46 2.22 2.72 39.35
N ASN A 47 2.71 3.89 38.90
CA ASN A 47 3.00 5.00 39.82
C ASN A 47 3.09 6.37 39.12
N GLY A 48 2.04 7.19 39.26
CA GLY A 48 2.11 8.66 39.08
C GLY A 48 1.97 9.19 37.66
N ILE A 49 0.73 9.25 37.15
CA ILE A 49 0.35 9.88 35.87
C ILE A 49 0.76 11.38 35.79
N ASN A 50 1.06 12.01 36.94
CA ASN A 50 1.29 13.45 37.04
C ASN A 50 2.73 13.94 36.76
N GLN A 51 3.72 13.05 36.59
CA GLN A 51 5.13 13.49 36.55
C GLN A 51 5.77 13.51 35.14
N ASN A 52 5.14 12.91 34.13
CA ASN A 52 5.81 12.58 32.86
C ASN A 52 5.08 13.06 31.58
N TRP A 53 4.33 14.16 31.63
CA TRP A 53 3.65 14.73 30.45
C TRP A 53 4.62 15.01 29.29
N CYS A 54 5.80 15.55 29.59
CA CYS A 54 6.84 15.78 28.57
C CYS A 54 7.29 14.48 27.90
N ILE A 55 7.40 13.38 28.64
CA ILE A 55 7.78 12.07 28.09
C ILE A 55 6.67 11.54 27.18
N TRP A 56 5.40 11.73 27.56
CA TRP A 56 4.25 11.40 26.73
C TRP A 56 4.21 12.20 25.42
N GLY A 57 4.43 13.52 25.51
CA GLY A 57 4.51 14.40 24.36
C GLY A 57 5.65 14.01 23.41
N ILE A 58 6.84 13.74 23.94
CA ILE A 58 8.02 13.31 23.17
C ILE A 58 7.80 11.93 22.56
N SER A 59 7.18 10.98 23.28
CA SER A 59 6.91 9.63 22.78
C SER A 59 5.91 9.65 21.61
N ILE A 60 4.81 10.40 21.73
CA ILE A 60 3.87 10.61 20.61
C ILE A 60 4.59 11.27 19.44
N TRP A 61 5.38 12.32 19.68
CA TRP A 61 6.10 13.01 18.61
C TRP A 61 7.08 12.06 17.89
N LEU A 62 7.85 11.29 18.65
CA LEU A 62 8.76 10.31 18.08
C LEU A 62 8.02 9.28 17.22
N PHE A 63 6.86 8.80 17.69
CA PHE A 63 6.02 7.88 16.92
C PHE A 63 5.55 8.49 15.60
N ILE A 64 5.02 9.72 15.63
CA ILE A 64 4.59 10.45 14.43
C ILE A 64 5.79 10.66 13.49
N PHE A 65 6.97 10.97 14.03
CA PHE A 65 8.19 11.17 13.26
C PHE A 65 8.64 9.89 12.55
N ILE A 66 8.62 8.74 13.24
CA ILE A 66 8.92 7.42 12.66
C ILE A 66 7.94 7.10 11.52
N LEU A 67 6.64 7.35 11.72
CA LEU A 67 5.63 7.16 10.67
C LEU A 67 5.89 8.06 9.46
N HIS A 68 6.22 9.33 9.69
CA HIS A 68 6.55 10.26 8.61
C HIS A 68 7.81 9.81 7.85
N PHE A 69 8.85 9.39 8.57
CA PHE A 69 10.08 8.87 7.99
C PHE A 69 9.81 7.66 7.10
N ILE A 70 9.08 6.66 7.58
CA ILE A 70 8.78 5.44 6.81
C ILE A 70 7.90 5.76 5.59
N LYS A 71 6.91 6.65 5.74
CA LYS A 71 6.06 7.09 4.63
C LYS A 71 6.89 7.71 3.51
N VAL A 72 7.77 8.66 3.84
CA VAL A 72 8.54 9.42 2.84
C VAL A 72 9.71 8.60 2.28
N TYR A 73 10.48 7.92 3.13
CA TYR A 73 11.70 7.24 2.72
C TYR A 73 11.50 5.81 2.21
N ILE A 74 10.51 5.08 2.73
CA ILE A 74 10.24 3.69 2.29
C ILE A 74 9.07 3.70 1.32
N THR A 75 7.88 4.10 1.74
CA THR A 75 6.67 3.96 0.92
C THR A 75 6.74 4.77 -0.38
N ASP A 76 7.16 6.04 -0.32
CA ASP A 76 7.25 6.89 -1.51
C ASP A 76 8.46 6.58 -2.40
N ARG A 77 9.58 6.13 -1.83
CA ARG A 77 10.75 5.68 -2.61
C ARG A 77 10.47 4.35 -3.32
N PHE A 78 9.85 3.40 -2.63
CA PHE A 78 9.53 2.07 -3.16
C PHE A 78 8.41 2.14 -4.20
N MET A 79 7.30 2.85 -3.89
CA MET A 79 6.21 3.09 -4.85
C MET A 79 6.39 4.42 -5.56
N ASN A 80 7.54 4.58 -6.22
CA ASN A 80 7.80 5.71 -7.10
C ASN A 80 7.04 5.55 -8.43
N LYS A 81 7.09 6.58 -9.29
CA LYS A 81 6.44 6.55 -10.61
C LYS A 81 6.89 5.41 -11.51
N ASN A 82 8.14 4.95 -11.41
CA ASN A 82 8.66 3.87 -12.24
C ASN A 82 8.08 2.52 -11.80
N TRP A 83 7.99 2.29 -10.48
CA TRP A 83 7.32 1.12 -9.93
C TRP A 83 5.84 1.11 -10.32
N GLU A 84 5.15 2.26 -10.26
CA GLU A 84 3.74 2.35 -10.68
C GLU A 84 3.56 1.95 -12.15
N LYS A 85 4.42 2.46 -13.04
CA LYS A 85 4.42 2.09 -14.46
C LYS A 85 4.66 0.59 -14.66
N GLU A 86 5.68 0.03 -14.03
CA GLU A 86 6.01 -1.40 -14.16
C GLU A 86 4.83 -2.30 -13.72
N GLN A 87 4.14 -1.92 -12.63
CA GLN A 87 2.97 -2.67 -12.15
C GLN A 87 1.77 -2.52 -13.11
N ILE A 88 1.57 -1.34 -13.70
CA ILE A 88 0.52 -1.11 -14.69
C ILE A 88 0.81 -1.94 -15.95
N ASP A 89 2.02 -1.87 -16.49
CA ASP A 89 2.42 -2.60 -17.71
C ASP A 89 2.28 -4.11 -17.51
N ARG A 90 2.69 -4.62 -16.34
CA ARG A 90 2.47 -6.01 -15.96
C ARG A 90 1.00 -6.38 -15.96
N LEU A 91 0.13 -5.54 -15.39
CA LEU A 91 -1.29 -5.84 -15.27
C LEU A 91 -2.01 -5.78 -16.63
N VAL A 92 -1.69 -4.77 -17.45
CA VAL A 92 -2.20 -4.63 -18.82
C VAL A 92 -1.76 -5.82 -19.68
N GLY A 93 -0.49 -6.23 -19.59
CA GLY A 93 0.00 -7.41 -20.30
C GLY A 93 -0.69 -8.71 -19.90
N LEU A 94 -1.06 -8.87 -18.62
CA LEU A 94 -1.86 -10.01 -18.16
C LEU A 94 -3.29 -9.97 -18.71
N GLN A 95 -3.91 -8.78 -18.76
CA GLN A 95 -5.25 -8.62 -19.32
C GLN A 95 -5.27 -8.93 -20.82
N GLN A 96 -4.30 -8.43 -21.59
CA GLN A 96 -4.17 -8.73 -23.03
C GLN A 96 -3.97 -10.22 -23.29
N LYS A 97 -3.09 -10.88 -22.52
CA LYS A 97 -2.91 -12.35 -22.62
C LYS A 97 -4.21 -13.10 -22.33
N ARG A 98 -5.00 -12.64 -21.36
CA ARG A 98 -6.27 -13.27 -21.01
C ARG A 98 -7.31 -13.10 -22.12
N ILE A 99 -7.35 -11.92 -22.76
CA ILE A 99 -8.23 -11.67 -23.91
C ILE A 99 -7.87 -12.60 -25.07
N ALA A 100 -6.59 -12.70 -25.44
CA ALA A 100 -6.14 -13.59 -26.52
C ALA A 100 -6.49 -15.07 -26.26
N GLN A 101 -6.38 -15.53 -25.01
CA GLN A 101 -6.79 -16.89 -24.61
C GLN A 101 -8.30 -17.12 -24.70
N LEU A 102 -9.11 -16.08 -24.48
CA LEU A 102 -10.56 -16.18 -24.58
C LEU A 102 -11.01 -16.16 -26.05
N GLU A 103 -10.36 -15.35 -26.88
CA GLU A 103 -10.57 -15.32 -28.33
C GLU A 103 -10.25 -16.68 -28.95
N SER A 104 -9.09 -17.27 -28.64
CA SER A 104 -8.72 -18.60 -29.15
C SER A 104 -9.74 -19.66 -28.75
N LYS A 105 -10.15 -19.69 -27.47
CA LYS A 105 -11.16 -20.64 -26.98
C LYS A 105 -12.52 -20.46 -27.64
N THR A 106 -12.90 -19.22 -27.93
CA THR A 106 -14.18 -18.93 -28.58
C THR A 106 -14.14 -19.45 -30.01
N ASN A 107 -13.06 -19.16 -30.75
CA ASN A 107 -12.87 -19.66 -32.12
C ASN A 107 -12.87 -21.21 -32.16
N ASP A 108 -12.15 -21.87 -31.25
CA ASP A 108 -12.13 -23.34 -31.14
C ASP A 108 -13.53 -23.94 -30.87
N ILE A 109 -14.40 -23.23 -30.15
CA ILE A 109 -15.80 -23.64 -29.90
C ILE A 109 -16.67 -23.39 -31.14
N THR A 110 -16.41 -22.31 -31.90
CA THR A 110 -17.21 -21.96 -33.09
C THR A 110 -16.88 -22.79 -34.33
N GLU A 111 -15.66 -23.33 -34.41
CA GLU A 111 -15.23 -24.23 -35.50
C GLU A 111 -15.65 -25.71 -35.29
N LYS A 112 -16.28 -26.03 -34.16
CA LYS A 112 -16.66 -27.39 -33.76
C LYS A 112 -18.17 -27.60 -33.79
#